data_AF-A0A9D1WJ97-F1
#
_entry.id   AF-A0A9D1WJ97-F1
#
_cell.length_a   1.000
_cell.length_b   1.000
_cell.length_c   1.000
_cell.angle_alpha   90.00
_cell.angle_beta   90.00
_cell.angle_gamma   90.00
#
_symmetry.space_group_name_H-M   'P 1'
#
loop_
_entity.id
_entity.type
_entity.pdbx_description
1 polymer ?
#
loop_
_entity_poly.entity_id
_entity_poly.type
_entity_poly.pdbx_seq_one_letter_code
_entity_poly.pdbx_strand_id
1 'polypeptide(L)'
;MLDRFFPDACAESAYAIDYEALYREGYRGLIFDIDNTLVPHGAPADDRARALFQKLREIGFKSCFLSNNQKERVDSFNREIGEIYI
;
A
#
# COMPACT_ATOMS: atom_id res chain seq x y z
N MET A 1 26.96 -9.94 -3.48
CA MET A 1 26.55 -9.08 -4.61
C MET A 1 25.14 -9.41 -5.12
N LEU A 2 24.30 -10.03 -4.29
CA LEU A 2 22.85 -10.16 -4.51
C LEU A 2 22.04 -9.30 -3.53
N ASP A 3 22.71 -8.73 -2.53
CA ASP A 3 22.14 -7.97 -1.41
C ASP A 3 21.31 -6.77 -1.89
N ARG A 4 21.65 -6.20 -3.05
CA ARG A 4 20.91 -5.11 -3.70
C ARG A 4 19.51 -5.49 -4.20
N PHE A 5 19.20 -6.78 -4.29
CA PHE A 5 17.91 -7.29 -4.74
C PHE A 5 17.03 -7.76 -3.57
N PHE A 6 17.54 -7.68 -2.33
CA PHE A 6 16.77 -8.00 -1.14
C PHE A 6 16.24 -6.72 -0.51
N PRO A 7 15.07 -6.79 0.15
CA PRO A 7 14.56 -5.66 0.91
C PRO A 7 15.42 -5.41 2.14
N ASP A 8 15.52 -4.14 2.55
CA ASP A 8 16.17 -3.77 3.81
C ASP A 8 15.34 -4.22 5.03
N ALA A 9 14.04 -4.41 4.86
CA ALA A 9 13.13 -4.88 5.92
C ALA A 9 11.97 -5.72 5.35
N CYS A 10 11.50 -6.69 6.13
CA CYS A 10 10.35 -7.54 5.82
C CYS A 10 9.34 -7.49 6.97
N ALA A 11 8.05 -7.57 6.63
CA ALA A 11 6.95 -7.71 7.59
C ALA A 11 6.00 -8.81 7.12
N GLU A 12 5.24 -9.40 8.05
CA GLU A 12 4.29 -10.47 7.74
C GLU A 12 3.13 -10.01 6.84
N SER A 13 2.77 -8.73 6.92
CA SER A 13 1.77 -8.12 6.04
C SER A 13 1.95 -6.60 6.00
N ALA A 14 1.32 -5.95 5.02
CA ALA A 14 1.22 -4.49 4.96
C ALA A 14 0.57 -3.88 6.21
N TYR A 15 -0.17 -4.67 7.00
CA TYR A 15 -0.87 -4.23 8.21
C TYR A 15 -0.04 -4.37 9.48
N ALA A 16 1.10 -5.07 9.42
CA ALA A 16 2.02 -5.26 10.55
C ALA A 16 3.13 -4.18 10.59
N ILE A 17 3.19 -3.29 9.59
CA ILE A 17 4.23 -2.26 9.49
C ILE A 17 3.93 -1.11 10.47
N ASP A 18 4.96 -0.70 11.22
CA ASP A 18 4.91 0.54 12.02
C ASP A 18 5.16 1.76 11.13
N TYR A 19 4.10 2.22 10.48
CA TYR A 19 4.15 3.39 9.60
C TYR A 19 4.54 4.69 10.33
N GLU A 20 4.27 4.81 11.64
CA GLU A 20 4.66 6.00 12.38
C GLU A 20 6.17 6.02 12.61
N ALA A 21 6.79 4.87 12.88
CA ALA A 21 8.25 4.75 12.93
C ALA A 21 8.88 5.14 11.58
N LEU A 22 8.36 4.59 10.47
CA LEU A 22 8.83 4.97 9.14
C LEU A 22 8.68 6.47 8.88
N TYR A 23 7.57 7.08 9.30
CA TYR A 23 7.41 8.52 9.13
C TYR A 23 8.44 9.32 9.95
N ARG A 24 8.72 8.89 11.19
CA ARG A 24 9.78 9.50 12.03
C ARG A 24 11.18 9.34 11.42
N GLU A 25 11.43 8.24 10.72
CA GLU A 25 12.69 7.99 10.00
C GLU A 25 12.85 8.84 8.73
N GLY A 26 11.79 9.55 8.31
CA GLY A 26 11.85 10.50 7.20
C GLY A 26 11.16 10.06 5.92
N TYR A 27 10.56 8.86 5.89
CA TYR A 27 9.78 8.39 4.75
C TYR A 27 8.51 9.24 4.57
N ARG A 28 8.16 9.59 3.33
CA ARG A 28 6.99 10.43 3.00
C ARG A 28 6.11 9.88 1.87
N GLY A 29 6.65 8.98 1.06
CA GLY A 29 5.96 8.33 -0.04
C GLY A 29 5.90 6.83 0.19
N LEU A 30 4.74 6.22 -0.09
CA LEU A 30 4.52 4.78 -0.03
C LEU A 30 3.97 4.30 -1.37
N ILE A 31 4.46 3.14 -1.83
CA ILE A 31 3.96 2.49 -3.03
C ILE A 31 3.42 1.13 -2.61
N PHE A 32 2.18 0.84 -3.04
CA PHE A 32 1.51 -0.40 -2.71
C PHE A 32 1.14 -1.15 -3.99
N ASP A 33 1.37 -2.45 -3.96
CA ASP A 33 0.63 -3.39 -4.80
C ASP A 33 -0.76 -3.67 -4.16
N ILE A 34 -1.68 -4.24 -4.94
CA ILE A 34 -3.07 -4.51 -4.54
C ILE A 34 -3.28 -5.99 -4.24
N ASP A 35 -3.17 -6.83 -5.27
CA ASP A 35 -3.61 -8.22 -5.21
C ASP A 35 -2.59 -9.10 -4.48
N ASN A 36 -3.06 -9.85 -3.48
CA ASN A 36 -2.25 -10.63 -2.55
C ASN A 36 -1.30 -9.80 -1.67
N THR A 37 -1.41 -8.47 -1.70
CA THR A 37 -0.71 -7.55 -0.80
C THR A 37 -1.68 -6.92 0.20
N LEU A 38 -2.75 -6.27 -0.30
CA LEU A 38 -3.78 -5.64 0.53
C LEU A 38 -5.01 -6.54 0.68
N VAL A 39 -5.42 -7.18 -0.42
CA VAL A 39 -6.58 -8.06 -0.47
C VAL A 39 -6.29 -9.27 -1.33
N PRO A 40 -7.03 -10.39 -1.17
CA PRO A 40 -6.94 -11.51 -2.11
C PRO A 40 -7.18 -11.06 -3.55
N HIS A 41 -6.59 -11.77 -4.50
CA HIS A 41 -6.73 -11.44 -5.91
C HIS A 41 -8.20 -11.28 -6.34
N GLY A 42 -8.53 -10.12 -6.92
CA GLY A 42 -9.88 -9.80 -7.41
C GLY A 42 -10.88 -9.35 -6.34
N ALA A 43 -10.52 -9.39 -5.05
CA ALA A 43 -11.42 -8.94 -3.99
C ALA A 43 -11.57 -7.41 -3.96
N PRO A 44 -12.74 -6.87 -3.59
CA PRO A 44 -12.92 -5.42 -3.40
C PRO A 44 -12.10 -4.93 -2.18
N ALA A 45 -11.98 -3.60 -2.04
CA ALA A 45 -11.42 -3.01 -0.83
C ALA A 45 -12.27 -3.40 0.39
N ASP A 46 -11.62 -3.97 1.40
CA ASP A 46 -12.22 -4.28 2.69
C ASP A 46 -12.03 -3.11 3.67
N ASP A 47 -12.66 -3.21 4.85
CA ASP A 47 -12.55 -2.19 5.89
C ASP A 47 -11.10 -1.97 6.35
N ARG A 48 -10.29 -3.03 6.31
CA ARG A 48 -8.89 -2.99 6.74
C ARG A 48 -8.04 -2.19 5.76
N ALA A 49 -8.23 -2.37 4.46
CA ALA A 49 -7.59 -1.55 3.43
C ALA A 49 -8.03 -0.09 3.54
N ARG A 50 -9.33 0.19 3.66
CA ARG A 50 -9.84 1.56 3.83
C ARG A 50 -9.23 2.24 5.06
N ALA A 51 -9.22 1.56 6.20
CA ALA A 51 -8.66 2.07 7.45
C ALA A 51 -7.15 2.31 7.35
N LEU A 52 -6.41 1.46 6.65
CA LEU A 52 -4.98 1.65 6.41
C LEU A 52 -4.73 2.96 5.67
N PHE A 53 -5.37 3.20 4.52
CA PHE A 53 -5.14 4.42 3.74
C PHE A 53 -5.63 5.68 4.45
N GLN A 54 -6.70 5.59 5.24
CA GLN A 54 -7.08 6.68 6.13
C GLN A 54 -5.97 7.00 7.13
N LYS A 55 -5.45 5.99 7.85
CA LYS A 55 -4.35 6.17 8.81
C LYS A 55 -3.10 6.76 8.16
N LEU A 56 -2.72 6.29 6.96
CA LEU A 56 -1.55 6.78 6.24
C LEU A 56 -1.68 8.28 5.92
N ARG A 57 -2.87 8.72 5.49
CA ARG A 57 -3.16 10.14 5.25
C ARG A 57 -3.12 10.97 6.53
N GLU A 58 -3.65 10.45 7.63
CA GLU A 58 -3.61 11.11 8.95
C GLU A 58 -2.18 11.30 9.47
N ILE A 59 -1.30 10.31 9.24
CA ILE A 59 0.15 10.43 9.54
C ILE A 59 0.83 11.47 8.64
N GLY A 60 0.31 11.70 7.43
CA GLY A 60 0.83 12.66 6.47
C GLY A 60 1.67 12.03 5.35
N PHE A 61 1.52 10.73 5.09
CA PHE A 61 2.09 10.08 3.92
C PHE A 61 1.34 10.46 2.64
N LYS A 62 2.05 10.41 1.52
CA LYS A 62 1.46 10.24 0.19
C LYS A 62 1.58 8.79 -0.21
N SER A 63 0.52 8.22 -0.79
CA SER A 63 0.53 6.85 -1.29
C SER A 63 0.19 6.77 -2.77
N CYS A 64 0.61 5.69 -3.41
CA CYS A 64 0.31 5.38 -4.80
C CYS A 64 0.12 3.86 -4.95
N PHE A 65 -0.85 3.44 -5.76
CA PHE A 65 -0.90 2.06 -6.23
C PHE A 65 -0.03 1.90 -7.46
N LEU A 66 0.83 0.87 -7.46
CA LEU A 66 1.56 0.44 -8.64
C LEU A 66 1.10 -0.97 -8.97
N SER A 67 0.41 -1.14 -10.08
CA SER A 67 -0.19 -2.43 -10.43
C SER A 67 0.02 -2.77 -11.89
N ASN A 68 0.26 -4.04 -12.18
CA ASN A 68 0.26 -4.58 -13.55
C ASN A 68 -1.13 -5.08 -13.98
N ASN A 69 -2.17 -4.81 -13.20
CA ASN A 69 -3.53 -5.26 -13.48
C ASN A 69 -4.22 -4.33 -14.51
N GLN A 70 -5.38 -4.75 -15.01
CA GLN A 70 -6.20 -3.92 -15.88
C GLN A 70 -6.76 -2.73 -15.11
N LYS A 71 -6.92 -1.60 -15.80
CA LYS A 71 -7.38 -0.34 -15.21
C LYS A 71 -8.71 -0.51 -14.46
N GLU A 72 -9.63 -1.29 -15.00
CA GLU A 72 -10.94 -1.59 -14.40
C GLU A 72 -10.81 -2.24 -13.02
N ARG A 73 -9.81 -3.11 -12.84
CA ARG A 73 -9.54 -3.77 -11.56
C ARG A 73 -8.99 -2.78 -10.54
N VAL A 74 -8.04 -1.94 -10.94
CA VAL A 74 -7.46 -0.91 -10.08
C VAL A 74 -8.52 0.13 -9.70
N ASP A 75 -9.31 0.61 -10.66
CA ASP A 75 -10.41 1.54 -10.44
C ASP A 75 -11.45 0.97 -9.48
N SER A 76 -11.86 -0.29 -9.66
CA SER A 76 -12.85 -0.92 -8.79
C SER A 76 -12.38 -1.02 -7.34
N PHE A 77 -11.10 -1.33 -7.10
CA PHE A 77 -10.54 -1.37 -5.75
C PHE A 77 -10.37 0.03 -5.17
N ASN A 78 -9.84 0.96 -5.98
CA ASN A 78 -9.49 2.30 -5.55
C ASN A 78 -10.69 3.23 -5.36
N ARG A 79 -11.87 2.87 -5.86
CA ARG A 79 -13.09 3.69 -5.81
C ARG A 79 -13.39 4.29 -4.43
N GLU A 80 -13.15 3.53 -3.36
CA GLU A 80 -13.42 3.95 -1.99
C GLU A 80 -12.16 4.42 -1.24
N ILE A 81 -10.99 4.17 -1.80
CA ILE A 81 -9.70 4.50 -1.19
C ILE A 81 -9.20 5.87 -1.68
N GLY A 82 -9.27 6.13 -2.99
CA GLY A 82 -9.02 7.44 -3.59
C GLY A 82 -7.54 7.82 -3.73
N GLU A 83 -6.63 6.84 -3.82
CA GLU A 83 -5.21 7.11 -4.05
C GLU A 83 -4.90 7.30 -5.55
N ILE A 84 -3.76 7.91 -5.85
CA ILE A 84 -3.24 7.91 -7.22
C ILE A 84 -2.75 6.50 -7.58
N TYR A 85 -2.74 6.17 -8.87
CA TYR A 85 -2.17 4.90 -9.33
C TYR A 85 -1.54 5.01 -10.72
N ILE A 86 -0.60 4.10 -10.97
CA ILE A 86 0.16 3.96 -12.21
C ILE A 86 0.05 2.51 -12.70
#